data_AF-A0A351YF55-F1
#
_entry.id   AF-A0A351YF55-F1
#
_cell.length_a   1.000
_cell.length_b   1.000
_cell.length_c   1.000
_cell.angle_alpha   90.00
_cell.angle_beta   90.00
_cell.angle_gamma   90.00
#
_symmetry.space_group_name_H-M   'P 1'
#
loop_
_entity.id
_entity.type
_entity.pdbx_description
1 polymer ?
#
loop_
_entity_poly.entity_id
_entity_poly.type
_entity_poly.pdbx_seq_one_letter_code
_entity_poly.pdbx_strand_id
1 'polypeptide(L)'
;MLNKALKIARKAHAGQVDKGGDTYIFHPVRVALHCRTETEKIVALLHDVVEDTDVTLDDLRKEGFDTEVLDALQCLTRIEGEDYMDFIQRVATNPLATQVKMHDLKDNMDVSRLGGKPHWKMDTYKKALAYLEGLCGRRRILYVDMDNVLVDFQSGIDVLSEDLRREYEGRYDETPHIFSKMRPKEGAMEAMDALKEKYDIYILSTAPWNNPTAWADKLSWVKQYLGETCHKRLILSHHKDLNRGDYLIDDREKNGADRFGGELILFGSERFPDWDAVRAYLLPS
;
A
#
# COMPACT_ATOMS: atom_id res chain seq x y z
N MET A 1 8.89 -2.92 22.32
CA MET A 1 9.60 -4.22 22.48
C MET A 1 10.94 -4.30 21.73
N LEU A 2 11.15 -3.43 20.75
CA LEU A 2 12.34 -3.40 19.88
C LEU A 2 13.71 -3.47 20.58
N ASN A 3 13.92 -2.67 21.63
CA ASN A 3 15.19 -2.67 22.36
C ASN A 3 15.51 -4.02 23.02
N LYS A 4 14.48 -4.77 23.41
CA LYS A 4 14.65 -6.12 23.97
C LYS A 4 15.10 -7.10 22.89
N ALA A 5 14.44 -7.08 21.72
CA ALA A 5 14.82 -7.89 20.56
C ALA A 5 16.28 -7.65 20.16
N LEU A 6 16.71 -6.38 20.08
CA LEU A 6 18.09 -6.01 19.76
C LEU A 6 19.10 -6.58 20.78
N LYS A 7 18.77 -6.51 22.07
CA LYS A 7 19.63 -7.05 23.14
C LYS A 7 19.76 -8.57 23.05
N ILE A 8 18.65 -9.26 22.76
CA ILE A 8 18.63 -10.73 22.58
C ILE A 8 19.47 -11.10 21.36
N ALA A 9 19.21 -10.50 20.20
CA ALA A 9 19.95 -10.75 18.97
C ALA A 9 21.46 -10.53 19.14
N ARG A 10 21.86 -9.42 19.75
CA ARG A 10 23.28 -9.11 20.03
C ARG A 10 23.93 -10.16 20.93
N LYS A 11 23.20 -10.67 21.92
CA LYS A 11 23.71 -11.70 22.84
C LYS A 11 23.79 -13.06 22.15
N ALA A 12 22.78 -13.42 21.37
CA ALA A 12 22.69 -14.71 20.68
C ALA A 12 23.78 -14.86 19.61
N HIS A 13 24.03 -13.80 18.83
CA HIS A 13 25.07 -13.80 17.79
C HIS A 13 26.45 -13.29 18.28
N ALA A 14 26.69 -13.29 19.59
CA ALA A 14 27.96 -12.81 20.15
C ALA A 14 29.12 -13.71 19.72
N GLY A 15 30.14 -13.13 19.08
CA GLY A 15 31.30 -13.86 18.56
C GLY A 15 31.08 -14.50 17.18
N GLN A 16 29.87 -14.44 16.63
CA GLN A 16 29.59 -14.89 15.27
C GLN A 16 30.06 -13.85 14.25
N VAL A 17 30.66 -14.33 13.17
CA VAL A 17 31.05 -13.52 12.02
C VAL A 17 30.19 -13.87 10.82
N ASP A 18 29.94 -12.89 9.97
CA ASP A 18 29.27 -13.11 8.69
C ASP A 18 30.23 -13.62 7.62
N LYS A 19 29.71 -13.84 6.40
CA LYS A 19 30.51 -14.36 5.28
C LYS A 19 31.55 -13.36 4.74
N GLY A 20 31.42 -12.08 5.06
CA GLY A 20 32.39 -11.03 4.78
C GLY A 20 33.46 -10.87 5.87
N GLY A 21 33.28 -11.53 7.03
CA GLY A 21 34.17 -11.43 8.19
C GLY A 21 33.76 -10.35 9.20
N ASP A 22 32.63 -9.67 8.99
CA ASP A 22 32.11 -8.66 9.91
C ASP A 22 31.31 -9.31 11.05
N THR A 23 31.05 -8.56 12.14
CA THR A 23 30.22 -9.06 13.23
C THR A 23 28.79 -9.34 12.76
N TYR A 24 28.29 -10.55 13.02
CA TYR A 24 27.02 -11.02 12.45
C TYR A 24 25.81 -10.14 12.78
N ILE A 25 25.79 -9.52 13.97
CA ILE A 25 24.70 -8.63 14.42
C ILE A 25 24.38 -7.51 13.42
N PHE A 26 25.33 -7.10 12.58
CA PHE A 26 25.08 -6.08 11.57
C PHE A 26 24.07 -6.55 10.50
N HIS A 27 23.96 -7.85 10.21
CA HIS A 27 22.98 -8.36 9.26
C HIS A 27 21.54 -8.17 9.76
N PRO A 28 21.11 -8.71 10.93
CA PRO A 28 19.75 -8.48 11.43
C PRO A 28 19.42 -6.99 11.61
N VAL A 29 20.41 -6.17 11.98
CA VAL A 29 20.23 -4.71 12.08
C VAL A 29 19.97 -4.08 10.70
N ARG A 30 20.72 -4.44 9.65
CA ARG A 30 20.49 -3.93 8.29
C ARG A 30 19.13 -4.37 7.74
N VAL A 31 18.73 -5.62 7.98
CA VAL A 31 17.38 -6.09 7.60
C VAL A 31 16.32 -5.24 8.30
N ALA A 32 16.45 -5.02 9.62
CA ALA A 32 15.53 -4.20 10.38
C ALA A 32 15.50 -2.72 9.93
N LEU A 33 16.61 -2.15 9.47
CA LEU A 33 16.64 -0.78 8.96
C LEU A 33 15.79 -0.59 7.69
N HIS A 34 15.55 -1.66 6.92
CA HIS A 34 14.67 -1.61 5.74
C HIS A 34 13.19 -1.84 6.06
N CYS A 35 12.88 -2.33 7.27
CA CYS A 35 11.51 -2.53 7.75
C CYS A 35 10.83 -1.20 8.13
N ARG A 36 9.52 -1.12 7.94
CA ARG A 36 8.69 0.07 8.18
C ARG A 36 8.15 0.11 9.59
N THR A 37 7.55 -0.98 10.07
CA THR A 37 6.84 -1.01 11.37
C THR A 37 7.76 -1.48 12.51
N GLU A 38 7.40 -1.18 13.76
CA GLU A 38 8.15 -1.70 14.92
C GLU A 38 8.12 -3.24 14.97
N THR A 39 6.97 -3.85 14.66
CA THR A 39 6.80 -5.30 14.65
C THR A 39 7.69 -5.97 13.59
N GLU A 40 7.75 -5.44 12.37
CA GLU A 40 8.66 -5.92 11.31
C GLU A 40 10.12 -5.83 11.77
N LYS A 41 10.51 -4.72 12.41
CA LYS A 41 11.87 -4.54 12.95
C LYS A 41 12.20 -5.56 14.04
N ILE A 42 11.23 -5.88 14.91
CA ILE A 42 11.41 -6.90 15.94
C ILE A 42 11.65 -8.26 15.31
N VAL A 43 10.81 -8.67 14.35
CA VAL A 43 10.97 -9.95 13.64
C VAL A 43 12.29 -9.99 12.87
N ALA A 44 12.65 -8.91 12.17
CA ALA A 44 13.92 -8.79 11.45
C ALA A 44 15.14 -8.93 12.37
N LEU A 45 15.09 -8.41 13.59
CA LEU A 45 16.19 -8.58 14.55
C LEU A 45 16.30 -10.02 15.08
N LEU A 46 15.20 -10.77 15.09
CA LEU A 46 15.11 -12.09 15.71
C LEU A 46 15.07 -13.26 14.70
N HIS A 47 15.00 -12.97 13.39
CA HIS A 47 14.75 -14.01 12.37
C HIS A 47 15.81 -15.11 12.37
N ASP A 48 17.09 -14.75 12.47
CA ASP A 48 18.20 -15.71 12.57
C ASP A 48 18.48 -16.16 14.00
N VAL A 49 17.90 -15.51 15.02
CA VAL A 49 18.13 -15.89 16.41
C VAL A 49 17.56 -17.29 16.68
N VAL A 50 16.35 -17.55 16.19
CA VAL A 50 15.70 -18.85 16.36
C VAL A 50 16.28 -19.90 15.40
N GLU A 51 16.78 -19.48 14.23
CA GLU A 51 17.34 -20.39 13.23
C GLU A 51 18.78 -20.82 13.54
N ASP A 52 19.64 -19.90 13.99
CA ASP A 52 21.09 -20.12 14.07
C ASP A 52 21.62 -20.26 15.51
N THR A 53 20.78 -20.14 16.54
CA THR A 53 21.23 -20.16 17.95
C THR A 53 20.36 -21.06 18.83
N ASP A 54 20.79 -21.30 20.08
CA ASP A 54 20.05 -22.13 21.04
C ASP A 54 18.76 -21.47 21.58
N VAL A 55 18.45 -20.24 21.17
CA VAL A 55 17.25 -19.51 21.63
C VAL A 55 16.00 -20.07 20.95
N THR A 56 15.04 -20.53 21.75
CA THR A 56 13.79 -21.11 21.24
C THR A 56 12.64 -20.09 21.16
N LEU A 57 11.60 -20.38 20.38
CA LEU A 57 10.35 -19.59 20.39
C LEU A 57 9.70 -19.53 21.77
N ASP A 58 9.86 -20.58 22.59
CA ASP A 58 9.36 -20.62 23.96
C ASP A 58 10.12 -19.63 24.87
N ASP A 59 11.42 -19.46 24.65
CA ASP A 59 12.21 -18.47 25.39
C ASP A 59 11.80 -17.04 25.00
N LEU A 60 11.55 -16.78 23.72
CA LEU A 60 11.00 -15.51 23.26
C LEU A 60 9.59 -15.27 23.84
N ARG A 61 8.75 -16.30 23.91
CA ARG A 61 7.43 -16.16 24.55
C ARG A 61 7.55 -15.77 26.03
N LYS A 62 8.47 -16.38 26.78
CA LYS A 62 8.75 -16.02 28.20
C LYS A 62 9.28 -14.60 28.34
N GLU A 63 9.99 -14.10 27.34
CA GLU A 63 10.45 -12.70 27.28
C GLU A 63 9.32 -11.69 26.97
N GLY A 64 8.12 -12.16 26.64
CA GLY A 64 6.92 -11.34 26.43
C GLY A 64 6.74 -10.84 25.00
N PHE A 65 7.26 -11.54 24.00
CA PHE A 65 6.95 -11.23 22.59
C PHE A 65 5.54 -11.71 22.23
N ASP A 66 4.83 -10.87 21.48
CA ASP A 66 3.46 -11.13 21.04
C ASP A 66 3.36 -12.33 20.09
N THR A 67 2.20 -12.98 20.06
CA THR A 67 1.96 -14.16 19.21
C THR A 67 2.20 -13.87 17.72
N GLU A 68 1.84 -12.67 17.24
CA GLU A 68 2.10 -12.25 15.86
C GLU A 68 3.59 -12.30 15.48
N VAL A 69 4.47 -11.87 16.40
CA VAL A 69 5.93 -11.94 16.21
C VAL A 69 6.39 -13.40 16.20
N LEU A 70 5.91 -14.21 17.14
CA LEU A 70 6.30 -15.62 17.26
C LEU A 70 5.85 -16.44 16.03
N ASP A 71 4.65 -16.20 15.53
CA ASP A 71 4.10 -16.85 14.34
C ASP A 71 4.93 -16.51 13.09
N ALA A 72 5.35 -15.24 12.94
CA ALA A 72 6.23 -14.84 11.85
C ALA A 72 7.62 -15.48 11.95
N LEU A 73 8.20 -15.55 13.16
CA LEU A 73 9.49 -16.21 13.39
C LEU A 73 9.41 -17.72 13.13
N GLN A 74 8.31 -18.37 13.49
CA GLN A 74 8.05 -19.78 13.17
C GLN A 74 8.01 -20.01 11.66
N CYS A 75 7.39 -19.10 10.89
CA CYS A 75 7.41 -19.15 9.43
C CYS A 75 8.81 -18.96 8.85
N LEU A 76 9.64 -18.09 9.45
CA LEU A 76 11.00 -17.81 9.01
C LEU A 76 12.02 -18.90 9.37
N THR A 77 11.73 -19.71 10.40
CA THR A 77 12.58 -20.82 10.80
C THR A 77 12.37 -22.03 9.87
N ARG A 78 13.46 -22.57 9.34
CA ARG A 78 13.39 -23.72 8.42
C ARG A 78 13.09 -25.03 9.15
N ILE A 79 12.36 -25.90 8.45
CA ILE A 79 12.11 -27.27 8.91
C ILE A 79 13.22 -28.17 8.36
N GLU A 80 13.73 -29.09 9.17
CA GLU A 80 14.75 -30.05 8.74
C GLU A 80 14.24 -30.90 7.56
N GLY A 81 15.02 -30.96 6.48
CA GLY A 81 14.65 -31.69 5.26
C GLY A 81 13.69 -30.97 4.31
N GLU A 82 13.23 -29.74 4.63
CA GLU A 82 12.31 -28.96 3.79
C GLU A 82 12.99 -28.42 2.52
N ASP A 83 12.33 -28.60 1.37
CA ASP A 83 12.75 -27.97 0.12
C ASP A 83 12.75 -26.44 0.26
N TYR A 84 13.71 -25.79 -0.38
CA TYR A 84 13.85 -24.34 -0.22
C TYR A 84 12.65 -23.58 -0.79
N MET A 85 12.04 -24.02 -1.89
CA MET A 85 10.85 -23.36 -2.41
C MET A 85 9.63 -23.64 -1.55
N ASP A 86 9.49 -24.82 -0.97
CA ASP A 86 8.42 -25.12 0.00
C ASP A 86 8.52 -24.21 1.23
N PHE A 87 9.75 -23.98 1.73
CA PHE A 87 10.01 -22.99 2.77
C PHE A 87 9.55 -21.59 2.36
N ILE A 88 9.89 -21.13 1.15
CA ILE A 88 9.49 -19.81 0.65
C ILE A 88 7.97 -19.71 0.49
N GLN A 89 7.29 -20.78 0.06
CA GLN A 89 5.83 -20.84 -0.02
C GLN A 89 5.20 -20.77 1.37
N ARG A 90 5.79 -21.42 2.37
CA ARG A 90 5.35 -21.34 3.76
C ARG A 90 5.58 -19.97 4.37
N VAL A 91 6.69 -19.31 4.07
CA VAL A 91 6.93 -17.91 4.45
C VAL A 91 5.86 -16.99 3.86
N ALA A 92 5.46 -17.25 2.60
CA ALA A 92 4.48 -16.45 1.89
C ALA A 92 3.06 -16.47 2.51
N THR A 93 2.75 -17.42 3.40
CA THR A 93 1.46 -17.46 4.09
C THR A 93 1.34 -16.45 5.23
N ASN A 94 2.47 -15.86 5.66
CA ASN A 94 2.50 -14.86 6.72
C ASN A 94 3.05 -13.52 6.16
N PRO A 95 2.23 -12.45 6.11
CA PRO A 95 2.65 -11.17 5.54
C PRO A 95 3.89 -10.55 6.21
N LEU A 96 3.99 -10.68 7.54
CA LEU A 96 5.10 -10.14 8.33
C LEU A 96 6.39 -10.90 8.03
N ALA A 97 6.34 -12.23 8.00
CA ALA A 97 7.46 -13.09 7.60
C ALA A 97 7.89 -12.79 6.15
N THR A 98 6.94 -12.59 5.25
CA THR A 98 7.19 -12.27 3.84
C THR A 98 7.99 -10.99 3.67
N GLN A 99 7.59 -9.89 4.34
CA GLN A 99 8.32 -8.62 4.28
C GLN A 99 9.76 -8.78 4.78
N VAL A 100 9.93 -9.40 5.95
CA VAL A 100 11.26 -9.63 6.53
C VAL A 100 12.11 -10.51 5.62
N LYS A 101 11.55 -11.57 5.04
CA LYS A 101 12.30 -12.46 4.14
C LYS A 101 12.74 -11.78 2.86
N MET A 102 11.93 -10.88 2.31
CA MET A 102 12.34 -10.09 1.15
C MET A 102 13.53 -9.18 1.48
N HIS A 103 13.55 -8.56 2.66
CA HIS A 103 14.68 -7.74 3.10
C HIS A 103 15.92 -8.57 3.40
N ASP A 104 15.78 -9.73 4.04
CA ASP A 104 16.85 -10.70 4.25
C ASP A 104 17.47 -11.14 2.91
N LEU A 105 16.66 -11.57 1.94
CA LEU A 105 17.12 -11.97 0.61
C LEU A 105 17.89 -10.83 -0.09
N LYS A 106 17.40 -9.59 0.02
CA LYS A 106 18.07 -8.41 -0.55
C LYS A 106 19.43 -8.17 0.11
N ASP A 107 19.53 -8.23 1.44
CA ASP A 107 20.81 -8.12 2.15
C ASP A 107 21.77 -9.25 1.75
N ASN A 108 21.26 -10.48 1.62
CA ASN A 108 22.02 -11.66 1.18
C ASN A 108 22.51 -11.62 -0.26
N MET A 109 21.89 -10.82 -1.11
CA MET A 109 22.31 -10.58 -2.49
C MET A 109 23.19 -9.34 -2.65
N ASP A 110 23.42 -8.56 -1.60
CA ASP A 110 24.29 -7.38 -1.68
C ASP A 110 25.77 -7.79 -1.80
N VAL A 111 26.29 -7.72 -3.02
CA VAL A 111 27.66 -8.10 -3.38
C VAL A 111 28.70 -7.14 -2.79
N SER A 112 28.33 -5.89 -2.49
CA SER A 112 29.25 -4.90 -1.92
C SER A 112 29.77 -5.34 -0.54
N ARG A 113 28.93 -6.08 0.21
CA ARG A 113 29.27 -6.70 1.50
C ARG A 113 30.16 -7.93 1.36
N LEU A 114 30.01 -8.70 0.29
CA LEU A 114 30.66 -10.00 0.12
C LEU A 114 32.06 -9.90 -0.51
N GLY A 115 32.76 -8.79 -0.29
CA GLY A 115 34.07 -8.54 -0.89
C GLY A 115 34.06 -8.59 -2.42
N GLY A 116 32.93 -8.24 -3.04
CA GLY A 116 32.76 -8.23 -4.50
C GLY A 116 32.41 -9.58 -5.14
N LYS A 117 32.26 -10.66 -4.37
CA LYS A 117 31.92 -11.99 -4.89
C LYS A 117 30.46 -12.35 -4.60
N PRO A 118 29.66 -12.74 -5.61
CA PRO A 118 28.27 -13.12 -5.39
C PRO A 118 28.17 -14.39 -4.53
N HIS A 119 27.12 -14.45 -3.71
CA HIS A 119 26.81 -15.64 -2.93
C HIS A 119 26.52 -16.84 -3.84
N TRP A 120 26.97 -18.04 -3.47
CA TRP A 120 26.77 -19.25 -4.29
C TRP A 120 25.29 -19.63 -4.49
N LYS A 121 24.39 -19.19 -3.60
CA LYS A 121 22.92 -19.31 -3.74
C LYS A 121 22.25 -18.12 -4.47
N MET A 122 22.99 -17.26 -5.15
CA MET A 122 22.44 -16.04 -5.77
C MET A 122 21.21 -16.32 -6.64
N ASP A 123 21.25 -17.33 -7.50
CA ASP A 123 20.12 -17.65 -8.38
C ASP A 123 18.91 -18.19 -7.60
N THR A 124 19.16 -18.96 -6.54
CA THR A 124 18.12 -19.42 -5.61
C THR A 124 17.44 -18.24 -4.91
N TYR A 125 18.22 -17.28 -4.41
CA TYR A 125 17.71 -16.08 -3.76
C TYR A 125 16.92 -15.18 -4.72
N LYS A 126 17.38 -15.02 -5.97
CA LYS A 126 16.64 -14.28 -7.01
C LYS A 126 15.30 -14.93 -7.31
N LYS A 127 15.25 -16.26 -7.46
CA LYS A 127 14.00 -17.01 -7.70
C LYS A 127 13.02 -16.84 -6.54
N ALA A 128 13.51 -16.98 -5.30
CA ALA A 128 12.69 -16.79 -4.10
C ALA A 128 12.17 -15.34 -3.98
N LEU A 129 13.03 -14.35 -4.18
CA LEU A 129 12.62 -12.95 -4.13
C LEU A 129 11.58 -12.64 -5.21
N ALA A 130 11.79 -13.09 -6.45
CA ALA A 130 10.83 -12.90 -7.53
C ALA A 130 9.47 -13.56 -7.25
N TYR A 131 9.48 -14.75 -6.62
CA TYR A 131 8.25 -15.40 -6.18
C TYR A 131 7.52 -14.57 -5.13
N LEU A 132 8.21 -14.15 -4.06
CA LEU A 132 7.61 -13.35 -2.98
C LEU A 132 7.15 -11.97 -3.48
N GLU A 133 7.93 -11.29 -4.31
CA GLU A 133 7.55 -10.01 -4.93
C GLU A 133 6.37 -10.17 -5.89
N GLY A 134 6.26 -11.30 -6.58
CA GLY A 134 5.12 -11.64 -7.44
C GLY A 134 3.82 -11.86 -6.65
N LEU A 135 3.92 -12.45 -5.45
CA LEU A 135 2.79 -12.61 -4.53
C LEU A 135 2.41 -11.30 -3.84
N CYS A 136 3.40 -10.48 -3.50
CA CYS A 136 3.21 -9.12 -2.99
C CYS A 136 2.93 -8.09 -4.10
N GLY A 137 2.46 -8.53 -5.28
CA GLY A 137 2.32 -7.72 -6.47
C GLY A 137 1.85 -6.31 -6.15
N ARG A 138 2.59 -5.30 -6.62
CA ARG A 138 2.28 -3.88 -6.40
C ARG A 138 0.76 -3.70 -6.54
N ARG A 139 0.09 -3.30 -5.45
CA ARG A 139 -1.34 -2.95 -5.52
C ARG A 139 -1.49 -1.97 -6.68
N ARG A 140 -2.32 -2.33 -7.65
CA ARG A 140 -2.54 -1.50 -8.83
C ARG A 140 -3.04 -0.14 -8.37
N ILE A 141 -2.50 0.95 -8.93
CA ILE A 141 -2.96 2.29 -8.61
C ILE A 141 -4.29 2.51 -9.30
N LEU A 142 -5.28 2.83 -8.48
CA LEU A 142 -6.62 3.21 -8.92
C LEU A 142 -6.84 4.69 -8.58
N TYR A 143 -6.94 5.52 -9.61
CA TYR A 143 -7.39 6.89 -9.47
C TYR A 143 -8.91 6.97 -9.57
N VAL A 144 -9.52 7.81 -8.73
CA VAL A 144 -10.96 8.05 -8.73
C VAL A 144 -11.20 9.55 -8.77
N ASP A 145 -11.93 10.04 -9.77
CA ASP A 145 -12.40 11.42 -9.79
C ASP A 145 -13.46 11.66 -8.71
N MET A 146 -13.70 12.92 -8.36
CA MET A 146 -14.77 13.27 -7.42
C MET A 146 -16.08 13.56 -8.13
N ASP A 147 -16.08 14.48 -9.09
CA ASP A 147 -17.30 15.13 -9.58
C ASP A 147 -18.12 14.12 -10.38
N ASN A 148 -19.37 13.87 -9.96
CA ASN A 148 -20.27 12.85 -10.52
C ASN A 148 -19.77 11.39 -10.42
N VAL A 149 -18.64 11.13 -9.77
CA VAL A 149 -18.10 9.78 -9.51
C VAL A 149 -18.20 9.44 -8.02
N LEU A 150 -17.53 10.21 -7.15
CA LEU A 150 -17.64 10.05 -5.69
C LEU A 150 -18.71 10.97 -5.09
N VAL A 151 -18.92 12.14 -5.69
CA VAL A 151 -19.87 13.14 -5.20
C VAL A 151 -21.01 13.30 -6.20
N ASP A 152 -22.21 13.47 -5.67
CA ASP A 152 -23.36 13.88 -6.49
C ASP A 152 -23.36 15.40 -6.63
N PHE A 153 -22.89 15.90 -7.78
CA PHE A 153 -22.79 17.33 -8.05
C PHE A 153 -24.15 18.03 -8.01
N GLN A 154 -25.21 17.35 -8.47
CA GLN A 154 -26.56 17.89 -8.49
C GLN A 154 -27.06 18.21 -7.08
N SER A 155 -26.75 17.35 -6.10
CA SER A 155 -27.10 17.60 -4.69
C SER A 155 -26.52 18.92 -4.14
N GLY A 156 -25.40 19.39 -4.67
CA GLY A 156 -24.81 20.69 -4.34
C GLY A 156 -25.60 21.86 -4.96
N ILE A 157 -26.06 21.70 -6.20
CA ILE A 157 -26.90 22.70 -6.91
C ILE A 157 -28.28 22.82 -6.23
N ASP A 158 -28.85 21.70 -5.80
CA ASP A 158 -30.21 21.63 -5.23
C ASP A 158 -30.35 22.48 -3.97
N VAL A 159 -29.26 22.64 -3.21
CA VAL A 159 -29.22 23.42 -1.96
C VAL A 159 -28.70 24.84 -2.12
N LEU A 160 -28.43 25.31 -3.34
CA LEU A 160 -28.10 26.72 -3.59
C LEU A 160 -29.32 27.63 -3.37
N SER A 161 -29.07 28.84 -2.88
CA SER A 161 -30.09 29.89 -2.87
C SER A 161 -30.48 30.26 -4.31
N GLU A 162 -31.67 30.83 -4.50
CA GLU A 162 -32.11 31.27 -5.82
C GLU A 162 -31.16 32.29 -6.46
N ASP A 163 -30.60 33.21 -5.66
CA ASP A 163 -29.66 34.22 -6.13
C ASP A 163 -28.38 33.58 -6.68
N LEU A 164 -27.77 32.65 -5.94
CA LEU A 164 -26.57 31.94 -6.38
C LEU A 164 -26.89 31.05 -7.59
N ARG A 165 -28.06 30.41 -7.62
CA ARG A 165 -28.46 29.58 -8.75
C ARG A 165 -28.58 30.42 -10.04
N ARG A 166 -29.11 31.64 -9.96
CA ARG A 166 -29.17 32.56 -11.11
C ARG A 166 -27.79 33.12 -11.50
N GLU A 167 -26.97 33.50 -10.52
CA GLU A 167 -25.65 34.10 -10.75
C GLU A 167 -24.66 33.14 -11.46
N TYR A 168 -24.72 31.86 -11.10
CA TYR A 168 -23.83 30.81 -11.59
C TYR A 168 -24.49 29.85 -12.58
N GLU A 169 -25.62 30.24 -13.18
CA GLU A 169 -26.31 29.42 -14.18
C GLU A 169 -25.36 29.05 -15.33
N GLY A 170 -25.25 27.75 -15.63
CA GLY A 170 -24.34 27.22 -16.65
C GLY A 170 -22.87 27.09 -16.23
N ARG A 171 -22.50 27.56 -15.03
CA ARG A 171 -21.14 27.51 -14.47
C ARG A 171 -21.18 27.24 -12.96
N TYR A 172 -22.05 26.32 -12.55
CA TYR A 172 -22.30 26.03 -11.15
C TYR A 172 -21.04 25.56 -10.41
N ASP A 173 -20.07 24.98 -11.11
CA ASP A 173 -18.78 24.57 -10.57
C ASP A 173 -17.91 25.77 -10.14
N GLU A 174 -18.23 26.97 -10.61
CA GLU A 174 -17.62 28.23 -10.14
C GLU A 174 -18.23 28.75 -8.83
N THR A 175 -19.34 28.15 -8.35
CA THR A 175 -20.04 28.63 -7.15
C THR A 175 -19.20 28.40 -5.88
N PRO A 176 -18.96 29.44 -5.06
CA PRO A 176 -18.24 29.27 -3.81
C PRO A 176 -18.93 28.26 -2.88
N HIS A 177 -18.13 27.38 -2.26
CA HIS A 177 -18.59 26.38 -1.30
C HIS A 177 -19.58 25.35 -1.83
N ILE A 178 -19.72 25.19 -3.14
CA ILE A 178 -20.65 24.19 -3.69
C ILE A 178 -20.20 22.76 -3.38
N PHE A 179 -18.90 22.48 -3.45
CA PHE A 179 -18.36 21.13 -3.27
C PHE A 179 -18.49 20.62 -1.83
N SER A 180 -18.50 21.51 -0.84
CA SER A 180 -18.72 21.13 0.57
C SER A 180 -20.18 20.78 0.88
N LYS A 181 -21.10 21.10 -0.03
CA LYS A 181 -22.54 20.82 0.11
C LYS A 181 -22.97 19.51 -0.56
N MET A 182 -22.09 18.88 -1.33
CA MET A 182 -22.41 17.68 -2.11
C MET A 182 -22.46 16.44 -1.24
N ARG A 183 -23.44 15.58 -1.51
CA ARG A 183 -23.59 14.27 -0.90
C ARG A 183 -22.73 13.22 -1.63
N PRO A 184 -22.33 12.13 -0.95
CA PRO A 184 -21.77 10.98 -1.63
C PRO A 184 -22.70 10.44 -2.70
N LYS A 185 -22.13 10.04 -3.82
CA LYS A 185 -22.85 9.32 -4.87
C LYS A 185 -23.24 7.94 -4.38
N GLU A 186 -24.42 7.46 -4.80
CA GLU A 186 -24.94 6.15 -4.40
C GLU A 186 -23.93 5.02 -4.70
N GLY A 187 -23.69 4.15 -3.72
CA GLY A 187 -22.74 3.02 -3.82
C GLY A 187 -21.26 3.40 -3.77
N ALA A 188 -20.90 4.68 -3.77
CA ALA A 188 -19.51 5.12 -3.82
C ALA A 188 -18.72 4.71 -2.58
N MET A 189 -19.31 4.86 -1.40
CA MET A 189 -18.61 4.59 -0.14
C MET A 189 -18.33 3.09 0.03
N GLU A 190 -19.32 2.26 -0.28
CA GLU A 190 -19.24 0.80 -0.27
C GLU A 190 -18.23 0.30 -1.31
N ALA A 191 -18.20 0.90 -2.49
CA ALA A 191 -17.23 0.57 -3.53
C ALA A 191 -15.80 0.91 -3.10
N MET A 192 -15.59 2.11 -2.56
CA MET A 192 -14.27 2.55 -2.10
C MET A 192 -13.75 1.68 -0.96
N ASP A 193 -14.63 1.28 -0.04
CA ASP A 193 -14.29 0.36 1.05
C ASP A 193 -13.89 -1.03 0.52
N ALA A 194 -14.62 -1.57 -0.46
CA ALA A 194 -14.31 -2.87 -1.05
C ALA A 194 -13.01 -2.85 -1.88
N LEU A 195 -12.78 -1.79 -2.65
CA LEU A 195 -11.64 -1.68 -3.57
C LEU A 195 -10.31 -1.47 -2.83
N LYS A 196 -10.33 -0.88 -1.62
CA LYS A 196 -9.12 -0.53 -0.86
C LYS A 196 -8.25 -1.75 -0.52
N GLU A 197 -8.83 -2.94 -0.47
CA GLU A 197 -8.10 -4.17 -0.15
C GLU A 197 -7.21 -4.64 -1.30
N LYS A 198 -7.60 -4.35 -2.54
CA LYS A 198 -6.91 -4.82 -3.76
C LYS A 198 -6.11 -3.72 -4.47
N TYR A 199 -6.55 -2.47 -4.35
CA TYR A 199 -5.98 -1.33 -5.07
C TYR A 199 -5.30 -0.33 -4.14
N ASP A 200 -4.31 0.37 -4.66
CA ASP A 200 -3.71 1.53 -4.03
C ASP A 200 -4.49 2.76 -4.51
N ILE A 201 -5.47 3.20 -3.72
CA ILE A 201 -6.47 4.18 -4.16
C ILE A 201 -5.98 5.61 -3.94
N TYR A 202 -6.19 6.45 -4.95
CA TYR A 202 -5.93 7.88 -4.91
C TYR A 202 -7.11 8.66 -5.48
N ILE A 203 -7.42 9.79 -4.88
CA ILE A 203 -8.39 10.73 -5.45
C ILE A 203 -7.65 11.63 -6.42
N LEU A 204 -8.08 11.66 -7.69
CA LEU A 204 -7.50 12.50 -8.73
C LEU A 204 -8.59 13.39 -9.31
N SER A 205 -8.71 14.59 -8.75
CA SER A 205 -9.78 15.51 -9.12
C SER A 205 -9.27 16.81 -9.71
N THR A 206 -10.00 17.37 -10.66
CA THR A 206 -9.75 18.72 -11.15
C THR A 206 -10.50 19.71 -10.27
N ALA A 207 -9.88 20.80 -9.89
CA ALA A 207 -10.59 21.89 -9.25
C ALA A 207 -10.82 23.05 -10.24
N PRO A 208 -12.04 23.61 -10.34
CA PRO A 208 -12.32 24.70 -11.26
C PRO A 208 -11.41 25.91 -11.02
N TRP A 209 -10.87 26.47 -12.11
CA TRP A 209 -9.90 27.58 -12.04
C TRP A 209 -10.48 28.82 -11.38
N ASN A 210 -11.75 29.11 -11.65
CA ASN A 210 -12.45 30.29 -11.15
C ASN A 210 -13.14 30.06 -9.79
N ASN A 211 -12.92 28.90 -9.14
CA ASN A 211 -13.48 28.59 -7.82
C ASN A 211 -12.37 28.36 -6.78
N PRO A 212 -11.90 29.41 -6.09
CA PRO A 212 -10.82 29.27 -5.12
C PRO A 212 -11.20 28.41 -3.90
N THR A 213 -12.49 28.28 -3.59
CA THR A 213 -12.96 27.45 -2.47
C THR A 213 -12.95 25.96 -2.77
N ALA A 214 -13.00 25.57 -4.05
CA ALA A 214 -13.12 24.18 -4.47
C ALA A 214 -12.01 23.28 -3.92
N TRP A 215 -10.78 23.79 -3.77
CA TRP A 215 -9.63 22.99 -3.32
C TRP A 215 -9.81 22.58 -1.86
N ALA A 216 -10.23 23.53 -1.03
CA ALA A 216 -10.45 23.34 0.39
C ALA A 216 -11.72 22.50 0.63
N ASP A 217 -12.78 22.74 -0.13
CA ASP A 217 -14.02 21.97 -0.04
C ASP A 217 -13.79 20.49 -0.39
N LYS A 218 -13.10 20.20 -1.50
CA LYS A 218 -12.79 18.83 -1.92
C LYS A 218 -11.93 18.09 -0.89
N LEU A 219 -10.92 18.76 -0.32
CA LEU A 219 -10.14 18.19 0.78
C LEU A 219 -11.02 17.90 2.01
N SER A 220 -11.91 18.82 2.36
CA SER A 220 -12.79 18.67 3.52
C SER A 220 -13.78 17.52 3.33
N TRP A 221 -14.33 17.39 2.13
CA TRP A 221 -15.19 16.28 1.74
C TRP A 221 -14.47 14.94 1.84
N VAL A 222 -13.25 14.82 1.28
CA VAL A 222 -12.44 13.59 1.38
C VAL A 222 -12.15 13.24 2.83
N LYS A 223 -11.83 14.22 3.68
CA LYS A 223 -11.61 13.98 5.12
C LYS A 223 -12.88 13.48 5.82
N GLN A 224 -14.02 14.06 5.50
CA GLN A 224 -15.30 13.73 6.13
C GLN A 224 -15.76 12.32 5.77
N TYR A 225 -15.67 11.93 4.51
CA TYR A 225 -16.27 10.69 4.02
C TYR A 225 -15.26 9.55 3.86
N LEU A 226 -14.04 9.83 3.37
CA LEU A 226 -13.03 8.83 3.03
C LEU A 226 -11.83 8.82 4.00
N GLY A 227 -11.92 9.54 5.13
CA GLY A 227 -10.82 9.98 5.99
C GLY A 227 -9.64 9.02 6.13
N GLU A 228 -9.86 7.79 6.62
CA GLU A 228 -8.79 6.80 6.77
C GLU A 228 -8.37 6.17 5.44
N THR A 229 -9.33 5.77 4.60
CA THR A 229 -9.11 5.11 3.31
C THR A 229 -8.25 5.97 2.37
N CYS A 230 -8.48 7.27 2.34
CA CYS A 230 -7.81 8.22 1.44
C CYS A 230 -6.95 9.26 2.17
N HIS A 231 -6.49 8.96 3.39
CA HIS A 231 -5.62 9.88 4.14
C HIS A 231 -4.35 10.22 3.33
N LYS A 232 -4.14 11.51 3.05
CA LYS A 232 -3.03 12.04 2.21
C LYS A 232 -2.97 11.47 0.79
N ARG A 233 -4.13 11.08 0.23
CA ARG A 233 -4.24 10.49 -1.12
C ARG A 233 -5.06 11.34 -2.10
N LEU A 234 -5.27 12.62 -1.79
CA LEU A 234 -5.91 13.58 -2.70
C LEU A 234 -4.86 14.29 -3.56
N ILE A 235 -5.06 14.24 -4.88
CA ILE A 235 -4.28 14.94 -5.90
C ILE A 235 -5.24 15.85 -6.66
N LEU A 236 -4.93 17.14 -6.67
CA LEU A 236 -5.65 18.13 -7.47
C LEU A 236 -4.84 18.42 -8.74
N SER A 237 -5.41 18.14 -9.91
CA SER A 237 -4.72 18.31 -11.21
C SER A 237 -5.70 18.66 -12.33
N HIS A 238 -5.24 19.52 -13.25
CA HIS A 238 -5.89 19.76 -14.55
C HIS A 238 -5.37 18.84 -15.68
N HIS A 239 -4.38 18.00 -15.37
CA HIS A 239 -3.72 17.09 -16.30
C HIS A 239 -3.68 15.69 -15.68
N LYS A 240 -4.72 14.89 -15.98
CA LYS A 240 -4.86 13.52 -15.49
C LYS A 240 -3.88 12.57 -16.18
N ASP A 241 -3.60 12.82 -17.46
CA ASP A 241 -2.63 12.11 -18.31
C ASP A 241 -1.20 12.11 -17.76
N LEU A 242 -0.82 13.10 -16.94
CA LEU A 242 0.51 13.17 -16.33
C LEU A 242 0.68 12.26 -15.10
N ASN A 243 -0.40 11.66 -14.60
CA ASN A 243 -0.36 10.76 -13.44
C ASN A 243 -0.13 9.31 -13.88
N ARG A 244 0.77 8.60 -13.21
CA ARG A 244 1.08 7.20 -13.52
C ARG A 244 0.25 6.27 -12.64
N GLY A 245 -0.75 5.62 -13.24
CA GLY A 245 -1.59 4.62 -12.58
C GLY A 245 -2.05 3.53 -13.54
N ASP A 246 -2.71 2.52 -12.98
CA ASP A 246 -3.22 1.38 -13.74
C ASP A 246 -4.66 1.63 -14.22
N TYR A 247 -5.45 2.35 -13.42
CA TYR A 247 -6.84 2.68 -13.70
C TYR A 247 -7.18 4.12 -13.31
N LEU A 248 -8.12 4.73 -14.03
CA LEU A 248 -8.78 5.99 -13.70
C LEU A 248 -10.30 5.81 -13.84
N ILE A 249 -11.06 6.08 -12.79
CA ILE A 249 -12.52 6.19 -12.86
C ILE A 249 -12.88 7.67 -12.98
N ASP A 250 -13.56 8.04 -14.06
CA ASP A 250 -13.92 9.42 -14.39
C ASP A 250 -15.30 9.46 -15.07
N ASP A 251 -16.07 10.53 -14.86
CA ASP A 251 -17.34 10.72 -15.56
C ASP A 251 -17.15 11.27 -17.00
N ARG A 252 -15.96 11.79 -17.31
CA ARG A 252 -15.67 12.51 -18.55
C ARG A 252 -14.28 12.17 -19.09
N GLU A 253 -14.11 12.41 -20.38
CA GLU A 253 -12.84 12.27 -21.10
C GLU A 253 -11.95 13.55 -21.04
N LYS A 254 -12.35 14.54 -20.23
CA LYS A 254 -11.70 15.85 -20.18
C LYS A 254 -10.44 15.86 -19.31
N ASN A 255 -9.67 16.95 -19.39
CA ASN A 255 -8.49 17.20 -18.56
C ASN A 255 -7.43 16.08 -18.66
N GLY A 256 -7.34 15.43 -19.82
CA GLY A 256 -6.38 14.36 -20.09
C GLY A 256 -6.83 12.96 -19.64
N ALA A 257 -8.09 12.77 -19.21
CA ALA A 257 -8.61 11.44 -18.92
C ALA A 257 -8.60 10.53 -20.16
N ASP A 258 -8.93 11.06 -21.34
CA ASP A 258 -8.84 10.39 -22.65
C ASP A 258 -7.44 9.84 -23.00
N ARG A 259 -6.40 10.49 -22.47
CA ARG A 259 -4.99 10.14 -22.69
C ARG A 259 -4.33 9.55 -21.45
N PHE A 260 -5.12 9.13 -20.46
CA PHE A 260 -4.58 8.51 -19.27
C PHE A 260 -3.79 7.24 -19.66
N GLY A 261 -2.58 7.07 -19.10
CA GLY A 261 -1.69 5.99 -19.51
C GLY A 261 -2.15 4.59 -19.08
N GLY A 262 -3.07 4.51 -18.11
CA GLY A 262 -3.76 3.29 -17.71
C GLY A 262 -5.15 3.16 -18.36
N GLU A 263 -5.98 2.27 -17.84
CA GLU A 263 -7.35 2.12 -18.35
C GLU A 263 -8.28 3.18 -17.77
N LEU A 264 -9.01 3.89 -18.65
CA LEU A 264 -10.11 4.77 -18.27
C LEU A 264 -11.40 3.96 -18.12
N ILE A 265 -11.98 3.99 -16.93
CA ILE A 265 -13.33 3.49 -16.62
C ILE A 265 -14.27 4.70 -16.65
N LEU A 266 -14.98 4.86 -17.77
CA LEU A 266 -15.90 5.98 -17.98
C LEU A 266 -17.20 5.74 -17.19
N PHE A 267 -17.28 6.32 -15.99
CA PHE A 267 -18.41 6.21 -15.08
C PHE A 267 -19.66 6.90 -15.65
N GLY A 268 -20.82 6.28 -15.51
CA GLY A 268 -22.07 6.74 -16.10
C GLY A 268 -22.23 6.39 -17.59
N SER A 269 -21.27 5.68 -18.19
CA SER A 269 -21.40 5.15 -19.55
C SER A 269 -22.29 3.90 -19.60
N GLU A 270 -22.65 3.44 -20.81
CA GLU A 270 -23.43 2.20 -21.00
C GLU A 270 -22.74 0.98 -20.36
N ARG A 271 -21.40 0.93 -20.38
CA ARG A 271 -20.61 -0.17 -19.81
C ARG A 271 -20.46 -0.07 -18.29
N PHE A 272 -20.42 1.14 -17.75
CA PHE A 272 -20.19 1.41 -16.33
C PHE A 272 -21.22 2.42 -15.79
N PRO A 273 -22.52 2.08 -15.77
CA PRO A 273 -23.58 3.03 -15.43
C PRO A 273 -23.53 3.50 -13.96
N ASP A 274 -22.99 2.67 -13.08
CA ASP A 274 -22.98 2.87 -11.63
C ASP A 274 -21.79 2.16 -10.95
N TRP A 275 -21.71 2.30 -9.62
CA TRP A 275 -20.66 1.69 -8.82
C TRP A 275 -20.73 0.17 -8.74
N ASP A 276 -21.91 -0.44 -8.92
CA ASP A 276 -22.03 -1.89 -8.91
C ASP A 276 -21.40 -2.50 -10.16
N ALA A 277 -21.62 -1.89 -11.33
CA ALA A 277 -20.94 -2.28 -12.57
C ALA A 277 -19.41 -2.13 -12.48
N VAL A 278 -18.94 -1.02 -11.89
CA VAL A 278 -17.49 -0.78 -11.67
C VAL A 278 -16.88 -1.81 -10.72
N ARG A 279 -17.56 -2.12 -9.61
CA ARG A 279 -17.11 -3.12 -8.63
C ARG A 279 -17.05 -4.51 -9.26
N ALA A 280 -18.08 -4.92 -9.99
CA ALA A 280 -18.11 -6.21 -10.66
C ALA A 280 -16.94 -6.37 -11.65
N TYR A 281 -16.54 -5.28 -12.32
CA TYR A 281 -15.41 -5.27 -13.23
C TYR A 281 -14.04 -5.33 -12.52
N LEU A 282 -13.85 -4.56 -11.45
CA LEU A 282 -12.57 -4.44 -10.75
C LEU A 282 -12.32 -5.56 -9.72
N LEU A 283 -13.39 -6.20 -9.24
CA LEU A 283 -13.40 -7.30 -8.28
C LEU A 283 -14.13 -8.53 -8.88
N PRO A 284 -13.63 -9.12 -9.97
CA PRO A 284 -14.21 -10.35 -10.50
C PRO A 284 -14.09 -11.46 -9.46
N SER A 285 -15.15 -12.26 -9.36
CA SER A 285 -15.29 -13.41 -8.43
C SER A 285 -14.20 -14.46 -8.61
#